data_AF-A0A957BD77-F1
#
_entry.id   AF-A0A957BD77-F1
#
_cell.length_a   1.000
_cell.length_b   1.000
_cell.length_c   1.000
_cell.angle_alpha   90.00
_cell.angle_beta   90.00
_cell.angle_gamma   90.00
#
_symmetry.space_group_name_H-M   'P 1'
#
loop_
_entity.id
_entity.type
_entity.pdbx_description
1 polymer ?
#
loop_
_entity_poly.entity_id
_entity_poly.type
_entity_poly.pdbx_seq_one_letter_code
_entity_poly.pdbx_strand_id
1 'polypeptide(L)'
;MENGLRDRIRALPKIELHRHLEGSVRLSTLVDIAKSYDLGLALPTLDALRPLVQMTDGDERSAQGFLSKFQALREFYRSPEIVQRIAYEAVVDAALD
;
A
#
# COMPACT_ATOMS: atom_id res chain seq x y z
N MET A 1 4.52 -21.35 -27.68
CA MET A 1 5.29 -20.21 -27.20
C MET A 1 5.64 -20.51 -25.75
N GLU A 2 6.92 -20.58 -25.39
CA GLU A 2 7.31 -20.79 -24.00
C GLU A 2 6.86 -19.57 -23.16
N ASN A 3 6.02 -19.83 -22.16
CA ASN A 3 5.67 -18.81 -21.18
C ASN A 3 6.94 -18.34 -20.47
N GLY A 4 7.18 -17.03 -20.46
CA GLY A 4 8.35 -16.45 -19.80
C GLY A 4 8.33 -16.74 -18.29
N LEU A 5 9.48 -16.56 -17.62
CA LEU A 5 9.61 -16.79 -16.17
C LEU A 5 8.50 -16.08 -15.36
N ARG A 6 8.13 -14.85 -15.75
CA ARG A 6 7.05 -14.09 -15.09
C ARG A 6 5.69 -14.77 -15.18
N ASP A 7 5.33 -15.27 -16.35
CA ASP A 7 4.03 -15.95 -16.57
C ASP A 7 3.96 -17.25 -15.79
N ARG A 8 5.09 -17.97 -15.72
CA ARG A 8 5.21 -19.19 -14.90
C ARG A 8 5.07 -18.89 -13.41
N ILE A 9 5.68 -17.83 -12.89
CA ILE A 9 5.56 -17.42 -11.48
C ILE A 9 4.12 -17.02 -11.15
N ARG A 10 3.47 -16.23 -12.02
CA ARG A 10 2.07 -15.81 -11.85
C ARG A 10 1.11 -17.00 -11.80
N ALA A 11 1.34 -18.02 -12.62
CA ALA A 11 0.50 -19.20 -12.67
C ALA A 11 0.61 -20.12 -11.44
N LEU A 12 1.58 -19.89 -10.53
CA LEU A 12 1.70 -20.70 -9.31
C LEU A 12 0.56 -20.41 -8.33
N PRO A 13 0.03 -21.44 -7.63
CA PRO A 13 -0.89 -21.26 -6.51
C PRO A 13 -0.09 -20.78 -5.28
N LYS A 14 0.21 -19.49 -5.24
CA LYS A 14 1.03 -18.85 -4.21
C LYS A 14 0.32 -18.89 -2.86
N ILE A 15 1.09 -19.08 -1.79
CA ILE A 15 0.61 -19.01 -0.40
C ILE A 15 1.40 -17.91 0.30
N GLU A 16 0.71 -16.87 0.78
CA GLU A 16 1.28 -15.76 1.53
C GLU A 16 0.84 -15.87 3.01
N LEU A 17 1.79 -16.25 3.88
CA LEU A 17 1.51 -16.45 5.31
C LEU A 17 1.79 -15.21 6.16
N HIS A 18 2.58 -14.26 5.63
CA HIS A 18 2.99 -13.06 6.34
C HIS A 18 2.68 -11.84 5.49
N ARG A 19 1.55 -11.18 5.77
CA ARG A 19 1.14 -9.94 5.11
C ARG A 19 0.67 -8.93 6.15
N HIS A 20 1.14 -7.70 6.03
CA HIS A 20 0.63 -6.58 6.80
C HIS A 20 -0.40 -5.83 5.96
N LEU A 21 -1.59 -5.58 6.52
CA LEU A 21 -2.64 -4.85 5.83
C LEU A 21 -2.20 -3.41 5.53
N GLU A 22 -1.49 -2.80 6.48
CA GLU A 22 -1.00 -1.42 6.41
C GLU A 22 0.03 -1.22 5.31
N GLY A 23 0.78 -2.27 4.97
CA GLY A 23 1.71 -2.28 3.83
C GLY A 23 1.07 -2.70 2.50
N SER A 24 -0.22 -3.06 2.51
CA SER A 24 -0.95 -3.64 1.37
C SER A 24 -2.04 -2.71 0.85
N VAL A 25 -1.79 -1.41 0.87
CA VAL A 25 -2.77 -0.38 0.48
C VAL A 25 -2.39 0.25 -0.85
N ARG A 26 -3.37 0.41 -1.74
CA ARG A 26 -3.18 1.11 -3.02
C ARG A 26 -2.91 2.58 -2.78
N LEU A 27 -1.90 3.14 -3.44
CA LEU A 27 -1.62 4.59 -3.36
C LEU A 27 -2.80 5.45 -3.82
N SER A 28 -3.57 5.00 -4.82
CA SER A 28 -4.78 5.70 -5.27
C SER A 28 -5.84 5.76 -4.16
N THR A 29 -6.01 4.69 -3.39
CA THR A 29 -6.93 4.66 -2.25
C THR A 29 -6.49 5.64 -1.16
N LEU A 30 -5.19 5.72 -0.86
CA LEU A 30 -4.67 6.70 0.08
C LEU A 30 -4.90 8.15 -0.41
N VAL A 31 -4.72 8.42 -1.71
CA VAL A 31 -5.04 9.72 -2.32
C VAL A 31 -6.53 10.07 -2.16
N ASP A 32 -7.43 9.13 -2.41
CA ASP A 32 -8.87 9.35 -2.25
C ASP A 32 -9.25 9.68 -0.80
N ILE A 33 -8.67 8.94 0.16
CA ILE A 33 -8.88 9.17 1.59
C ILE A 33 -8.37 10.54 2.00
N ALA A 34 -7.14 10.91 1.60
CA ALA A 34 -6.55 12.19 1.95
C ALA A 34 -7.36 13.38 1.44
N LYS A 35 -7.96 13.27 0.24
CA LYS A 35 -8.90 14.27 -0.30
C LYS A 35 -10.21 14.33 0.48
N SER A 36 -10.74 13.18 0.88
CA SER A 36 -12.05 13.09 1.53
C SER A 36 -12.04 13.58 2.98
N TYR A 37 -10.91 13.43 3.68
CA TYR A 37 -10.77 13.76 5.10
C TYR A 37 -9.93 15.02 5.38
N ASP A 38 -9.56 15.76 4.34
CA ASP A 38 -8.72 16.96 4.40
C ASP A 38 -7.53 16.79 5.36
N LEU A 39 -6.67 15.80 5.08
CA LEU A 39 -5.55 15.45 5.97
C LEU A 39 -4.43 16.51 5.98
N GLY A 40 -4.66 17.72 5.46
CA GLY A 40 -3.65 18.79 5.36
C GLY A 40 -2.47 18.44 4.45
N LEU A 41 -2.55 17.32 3.73
CA LEU A 41 -1.60 16.94 2.70
C LEU A 41 -1.90 17.81 1.48
N ALA A 42 -1.08 18.83 1.21
CA ALA A 42 -1.26 19.72 0.07
C ALA A 42 -1.48 18.90 -1.22
N LEU A 43 -2.72 18.91 -1.74
CA LEU A 43 -3.18 18.22 -2.96
C LEU A 43 -2.47 16.86 -3.19
N PRO A 44 -2.89 15.78 -2.53
CA PRO A 44 -2.18 14.51 -2.57
C PRO A 44 -2.22 13.96 -3.99
N THR A 45 -1.12 14.11 -4.72
CA THR A 45 -0.83 13.35 -5.94
C THR A 45 -0.17 12.04 -5.54
N LEU A 46 -0.18 11.06 -6.44
CA LEU A 46 0.53 9.80 -6.22
C LEU A 46 2.02 10.06 -5.90
N ASP A 47 2.63 11.02 -6.61
CA ASP A 47 4.06 11.34 -6.45
C ASP A 47 4.36 12.06 -5.13
N ALA A 48 3.48 12.96 -4.68
CA ALA A 48 3.64 13.62 -3.38
C ALA A 48 3.44 12.65 -2.21
N LEU A 49 2.55 11.66 -2.37
CA LEU A 49 2.20 10.72 -1.31
C LEU A 49 3.20 9.58 -1.17
N ARG A 50 3.73 9.08 -2.29
CA ARG A 50 4.64 7.92 -2.33
C ARG A 50 5.80 8.01 -1.32
N PRO A 51 6.59 9.09 -1.23
CA PRO A 51 7.70 9.15 -0.28
C PRO A 51 7.26 9.15 1.19
N LEU A 52 6.00 9.47 1.49
CA LEU A 52 5.49 9.49 2.87
C LEU A 52 5.15 8.08 3.37
N VAL A 53 4.75 7.17 2.47
CA VAL A 53 4.17 5.86 2.83
C VAL A 53 4.93 4.67 2.26
N GLN A 54 5.91 4.91 1.38
CA GLN A 54 6.74 3.88 0.75
C GLN A 54 8.22 4.19 0.97
N MET A 55 9.05 3.15 1.12
CA MET A 55 10.51 3.30 1.09
C MET A 55 10.98 3.70 -0.31
N THR A 56 11.84 4.71 -0.37
CA THR A 56 12.47 5.29 -1.56
C THR A 56 14.00 5.20 -1.44
N ASP A 57 14.72 5.51 -2.51
CA ASP A 57 16.18 5.34 -2.56
C ASP A 57 16.93 6.25 -1.56
N GLY A 58 16.35 7.39 -1.18
CA GLY A 58 16.92 8.32 -0.21
C GLY A 58 16.65 7.99 1.25
N ASP A 59 15.83 6.96 1.54
CA ASP A 59 15.45 6.62 2.91
C ASP A 59 16.51 5.77 3.63
N GLU A 60 16.63 5.98 4.94
CA GLU A 60 17.49 5.17 5.81
C GLU A 60 17.03 3.70 5.81
N ARG A 61 17.96 2.78 5.50
CA ARG A 61 17.70 1.33 5.46
C ARG A 61 17.90 0.69 6.84
N SER A 62 17.09 1.12 7.80
CA SER A 62 17.03 0.55 9.15
C SER A 62 15.59 0.18 9.53
N ALA A 63 15.42 -0.64 10.58
CA ALA A 63 14.10 -0.95 11.11
C ALA A 63 13.35 0.32 11.53
N GLN A 64 14.05 1.26 12.15
CA GLN A 64 13.52 2.57 12.52
C GLN A 64 13.11 3.39 11.29
N GLY A 65 13.98 3.44 10.27
CA GLY A 65 13.71 4.11 9.00
C GLY A 65 12.45 3.56 8.31
N PHE A 66 12.28 2.24 8.25
CA PHE A 66 11.08 1.59 7.73
C PHE A 66 9.82 1.92 8.56
N LEU A 67 9.90 1.77 9.89
CA LEU A 67 8.78 2.04 10.80
C LEU A 67 8.37 3.52 10.80
N SER A 68 9.24 4.45 10.40
CA SER A 68 8.88 5.86 10.26
C SER A 68 7.73 6.09 9.27
N LYS A 69 7.61 5.27 8.20
CA LYS A 69 6.52 5.36 7.21
C LYS A 69 5.15 5.06 7.83
N PHE A 70 5.10 4.25 8.90
CA PHE A 70 3.85 3.94 9.61
C PHE A 70 3.26 5.16 10.32
N GLN A 71 4.07 6.18 10.63
CA GLN A 71 3.59 7.43 11.21
C GLN A 71 2.64 8.17 10.25
N ALA A 72 2.90 8.11 8.95
CA ALA A 72 2.00 8.65 7.93
C ALA A 72 0.84 7.69 7.64
N LEU A 73 1.12 6.39 7.45
CA LEU A 73 0.09 5.39 7.08
C LEU A 73 -1.06 5.31 8.09
N ARG A 74 -0.79 5.45 9.38
CA ARG A 74 -1.84 5.38 10.42
C ARG A 74 -2.89 6.49 10.29
N GLU A 75 -2.54 7.63 9.69
CA GLU A 75 -3.46 8.77 9.55
C GLU A 75 -4.59 8.49 8.54
N PHE A 76 -4.48 7.42 7.73
CA PHE A 76 -5.49 7.09 6.71
C PHE A 76 -6.64 6.23 7.23
N TYR A 77 -6.54 5.65 8.43
CA TYR A 77 -7.57 4.79 9.02
C TYR A 77 -8.64 5.59 9.76
N ARG A 78 -9.42 6.39 9.02
CA ARG A 78 -10.34 7.39 9.61
C ARG A 78 -11.73 6.88 9.99
N SER A 79 -12.17 5.73 9.46
CA SER A 79 -13.49 5.17 9.77
C SER A 79 -13.56 3.65 9.50
N PRO A 80 -14.56 2.93 10.06
CA PRO A 80 -14.78 1.51 9.78
C PRO A 80 -14.97 1.21 8.29
N GLU A 81 -15.63 2.10 7.54
CA GLU A 81 -15.87 1.94 6.10
C GLU A 81 -14.56 2.00 5.30
N ILE A 82 -13.62 2.86 5.73
CA ILE A 82 -12.28 2.90 5.13
C ILE A 82 -11.52 1.61 5.42
N VAL A 83 -11.55 1.15 6.67
CA VAL A 83 -10.90 -0.12 7.05
C VAL A 83 -11.46 -1.27 6.21
N GLN A 84 -12.79 -1.31 6.03
CA GLN A 84 -13.45 -2.30 5.19
C GLN A 84 -13.01 -2.20 3.72
N ARG A 85 -12.93 -0.98 3.16
CA ARG A 85 -12.43 -0.76 1.80
C ARG A 85 -11.00 -1.29 1.64
N ILE A 86 -10.10 -0.92 2.55
CA ILE A 86 -8.70 -1.34 2.51
C ILE A 86 -8.57 -2.86 2.60
N ALA A 87 -9.30 -3.50 3.53
CA ALA A 87 -9.31 -4.95 3.67
C ALA A 87 -9.84 -5.66 2.41
N TYR A 88 -10.92 -5.15 1.82
CA TYR A 88 -11.47 -5.70 0.58
C TYR A 88 -10.49 -5.58 -0.58
N GLU A 89 -9.90 -4.40 -0.79
CA GLU A 89 -8.91 -4.17 -1.85
C GLU A 89 -7.67 -5.06 -1.70
N ALA A 90 -7.18 -5.27 -0.47
CA ALA A 90 -6.04 -6.15 -0.21
C ALA A 90 -6.32 -7.61 -0.60
N VAL A 91 -7.54 -8.11 -0.35
CA VAL A 91 -7.95 -9.47 -0.76
C VAL A 91 -8.09 -9.57 -2.29
N VAL A 92 -8.66 -8.55 -2.93
CA VAL A 92 -8.74 -8.50 -4.41
C VAL A 92 -7.34 -8.51 -5.02
N ASP A 93 -6.41 -7.73 -4.48
CA ASP A 93 -5.03 -7.69 -4.96
C ASP A 93 -4.30 -9.02 -4.74
N ALA A 94 -4.54 -9.70 -3.62
CA ALA A 94 -4.00 -11.05 -3.38
C ALA A 94 -4.55 -12.11 -4.35
N ALA A 95 -5.81 -11.99 -4.75
CA ALA A 95 -6.44 -12.92 -5.69
C ALA A 95 -5.97 -12.70 -7.15
N LEU A 96 -5.49 -11.50 -7.49
CA LEU A 96 -5.03 -11.11 -8.83
C LEU A 96 -3.52 -11.25 -9.05
N ASP A 97 -2.75 -11.53 -7.99
CA ASP A 97 -1.31 -11.79 -8.05
C ASP A 97 -0.98 -13.18 -8.62
#